data_AF-A0A844TLX7-F1
#
_entry.id   AF-A0A844TLX7-F1
#
_cell.length_a   1.000
_cell.length_b   1.000
_cell.length_c   1.000
_cell.angle_alpha   90.00
_cell.angle_beta   90.00
_cell.angle_gamma   90.00
#
_symmetry.space_group_name_H-M   'P 1'
#
loop_
_entity.id
_entity.type
_entity.pdbx_description
1 polymer ?
#
loop_
_entity_poly.entity_id
_entity_poly.type
_entity_poly.pdbx_seq_one_letter_code
_entity_poly.pdbx_strand_id
1 'polypeptide(L)'
;MKSPLIASSAHLADGSAPDLSEVEFGLMIASHAFDRWIVRCMAAAGLPDLTPTDVMVFHHVYHRQRAKKLADICFTLNIEDTHIVNYALKKLDRMGMVRGERNGKEVFYSVTPEGAAIIKRYGEIREQCLTTGLTAPNGGELEFSRQLAHTLRALSGLYDQAARAATSL
;
A
#
# COMPACT_ATOMS: atom_id res chain seq x y z
N MET A 1 -2.88 13.10 35.78
CA MET A 1 -1.98 13.78 34.82
C MET A 1 -2.47 13.45 33.42
N LYS A 2 -2.85 14.44 32.61
CA LYS A 2 -3.11 14.21 31.17
C LYS A 2 -1.79 13.73 30.56
N SER A 3 -1.77 12.53 29.97
CA SER A 3 -0.65 12.13 29.12
C SER A 3 -0.43 13.20 28.06
N PRO A 4 0.82 13.58 27.76
CA PRO A 4 1.07 14.49 26.64
C PRO A 4 0.57 13.81 25.36
N LEU A 5 -0.46 14.40 24.73
CA LEU A 5 -1.00 13.91 23.47
C LEU A 5 0.10 13.99 22.42
N ILE A 6 0.45 12.85 21.81
CA ILE A 6 1.36 12.82 20.67
C ILE A 6 0.52 13.15 19.44
N ALA A 7 0.31 14.44 19.18
CA ALA A 7 -0.49 14.93 18.06
C ALA A 7 0.39 15.50 16.94
N SER A 8 0.08 15.19 15.68
CA SER A 8 0.71 15.82 14.50
C SER A 8 0.44 17.33 14.46
N SER A 9 -0.74 17.69 14.99
CA SER A 9 -1.37 18.98 14.90
C SER A 9 -2.06 19.26 16.22
N ALA A 10 -1.30 19.69 17.24
CA ALA A 10 -1.85 20.02 18.56
C ALA A 10 -2.99 21.06 18.51
N HIS A 11 -3.02 21.89 17.46
CA HIS A 11 -4.09 22.85 17.17
C HIS A 11 -5.43 22.22 16.76
N LEU A 12 -5.45 20.94 16.39
CA LEU A 12 -6.69 20.17 16.10
C LEU A 12 -7.19 19.41 17.34
N ALA A 13 -6.36 19.29 18.38
CA ALA A 13 -6.70 18.59 19.63
C ALA A 13 -7.69 19.36 20.52
N ASP A 14 -7.98 20.63 20.21
CA ASP A 14 -9.02 21.42 20.87
C ASP A 14 -10.44 21.12 20.33
N GLY A 15 -10.55 20.26 19.30
CA GLY A 15 -11.80 19.82 18.71
C GLY A 15 -12.47 18.63 19.43
N SER A 16 -13.56 18.11 18.85
CA SER A 16 -14.40 17.06 19.45
C SER A 16 -13.78 15.65 19.49
N ALA A 17 -12.57 15.45 18.93
CA ALA A 17 -11.92 14.13 18.83
C ALA A 17 -10.38 14.22 18.92
N PRO A 18 -9.79 14.60 20.08
CA PRO A 18 -8.35 14.73 20.24
C PRO A 18 -7.58 13.41 19.99
N ASP A 19 -8.19 12.26 20.31
CA ASP A 19 -7.59 10.94 20.12
C ASP A 19 -7.42 10.58 18.63
N LEU A 20 -8.25 11.17 17.74
CA LEU A 20 -8.12 10.96 16.30
C LEU A 20 -6.85 11.61 15.75
N SER A 21 -6.43 12.75 16.29
CA SER A 21 -5.19 13.42 15.89
C SER A 21 -3.94 12.60 16.21
N GLU A 22 -3.98 11.78 17.26
CA GLU A 22 -2.90 10.82 17.57
C GLU A 22 -2.88 9.66 16.55
N VAL A 23 -4.06 9.16 16.15
CA VAL A 23 -4.17 8.14 15.10
C VAL A 23 -3.69 8.68 13.75
N GLU A 24 -4.05 9.90 13.37
CA GLU A 24 -3.61 10.56 12.14
C GLU A 24 -2.09 10.74 12.11
N PHE A 25 -1.49 11.14 13.23
CA PHE A 25 -0.03 11.22 13.35
C PHE A 25 0.63 9.85 13.18
N GLY A 26 0.10 8.84 13.88
CA GLY A 26 0.53 7.46 13.76
C GLY A 26 0.46 6.93 12.33
N LEU A 27 -0.63 7.25 11.62
CA LEU A 27 -0.84 6.88 10.22
C LEU A 27 0.22 7.51 9.31
N MET A 28 0.54 8.79 9.50
CA MET A 28 1.56 9.49 8.71
C MET A 28 2.94 8.84 8.86
N ILE A 29 3.40 8.64 10.10
CA ILE A 29 4.72 8.05 10.35
C ILE A 29 4.78 6.58 9.90
N ALA A 30 3.70 5.82 10.10
CA ALA A 30 3.61 4.43 9.69
C ALA A 30 3.60 4.31 8.17
N SER A 31 2.89 5.19 7.46
CA SER A 31 2.87 5.27 5.99
C SER A 31 4.28 5.49 5.44
N HIS A 32 5.01 6.50 5.94
CA HIS A 32 6.39 6.74 5.50
C HIS A 32 7.36 5.60 5.83
N ALA A 33 7.17 4.93 6.96
CA ALA A 33 7.96 3.76 7.31
C ALA A 33 7.66 2.58 6.38
N PHE A 34 6.38 2.34 6.07
CA PHE A 34 5.93 1.30 5.16
C PHE A 34 6.42 1.53 3.73
N ASP A 35 6.30 2.75 3.20
CA ASP A 35 6.81 3.14 1.87
C ASP A 35 8.30 2.84 1.73
N ARG A 36 9.09 3.24 2.74
CA ARG A 36 10.53 2.97 2.78
C ARG A 36 10.82 1.48 2.85
N TRP A 37 10.03 0.73 3.61
CA TRP A 37 10.18 -0.73 3.73
C TRP A 37 9.94 -1.43 2.39
N ILE A 38 8.79 -1.18 1.73
CA ILE A 38 8.44 -1.90 0.50
C ILE A 38 9.43 -1.61 -0.65
N VAL A 39 9.92 -0.37 -0.76
CA VAL A 39 10.92 0.00 -1.76
C VAL A 39 12.26 -0.69 -1.48
N ARG A 40 12.72 -0.69 -0.22
CA ARG A 40 13.98 -1.36 0.15
C ARG A 40 13.92 -2.88 -0.02
N CYS A 41 12.78 -3.48 0.34
CA CYS A 41 12.56 -4.92 0.16
C CYS A 41 12.54 -5.28 -1.34
N MET A 42 11.96 -4.44 -2.19
CA MET A 42 11.97 -4.64 -3.64
C MET A 42 13.37 -4.47 -4.26
N ALA A 43 14.13 -3.46 -3.82
CA ALA A 43 15.51 -3.29 -4.23
C ALA A 43 16.36 -4.51 -3.85
N ALA A 44 16.20 -5.03 -2.62
CA ALA A 44 16.87 -6.24 -2.18
C ALA A 44 16.44 -7.50 -2.97
N ALA A 45 15.20 -7.53 -3.46
CA ALA A 45 14.69 -8.58 -4.35
C ALA A 45 15.31 -8.52 -5.77
N GLY A 46 16.08 -7.47 -6.08
CA GLY A 46 16.78 -7.31 -7.34
C GLY A 46 16.11 -6.35 -8.33
N LEU A 47 15.13 -5.56 -7.87
CA LEU A 47 14.45 -4.57 -8.71
C LEU A 47 14.51 -3.17 -8.08
N PRO A 48 15.66 -2.47 -8.20
CA PRO A 48 15.84 -1.13 -7.64
C PRO A 48 15.06 -0.06 -8.44
N ASP A 49 15.18 1.19 -7.99
CA ASP A 49 14.64 2.38 -8.65
C ASP A 49 13.12 2.41 -8.81
N LEU A 50 12.38 1.65 -8.00
CA LEU A 50 10.93 1.70 -7.92
C LEU A 50 10.45 2.67 -6.84
N THR A 51 9.38 3.41 -7.14
CA THR A 51 8.63 4.21 -6.16
C THR A 51 7.70 3.30 -5.35
N PRO A 52 7.18 3.76 -4.20
CA PRO A 52 6.18 2.99 -3.44
C PRO A 52 4.96 2.59 -4.29
N THR A 53 4.46 3.52 -5.12
CA THR A 53 3.35 3.26 -6.06
C THR A 53 3.71 2.18 -7.08
N ASP A 54 4.92 2.20 -7.64
CA ASP A 54 5.37 1.16 -8.57
C ASP A 54 5.30 -0.23 -7.92
N VAL A 55 5.77 -0.35 -6.67
CA VAL A 55 5.78 -1.59 -5.90
C VAL A 55 4.36 -2.07 -5.59
N MET A 56 3.48 -1.17 -5.13
CA MET A 56 2.07 -1.49 -4.84
C MET A 56 1.32 -1.96 -6.08
N VAL A 57 1.50 -1.26 -7.21
CA VAL A 57 0.94 -1.65 -8.51
C VAL A 57 1.46 -3.01 -8.92
N PHE A 58 2.77 -3.27 -8.80
CA PHE A 58 3.36 -4.54 -9.19
C PHE A 58 2.80 -5.72 -8.39
N HIS A 59 2.74 -5.60 -7.06
CA HIS A 59 2.09 -6.60 -6.20
C HIS A 59 0.63 -6.83 -6.57
N HIS A 60 -0.10 -5.76 -6.87
CA HIS A 60 -1.51 -5.87 -7.22
C HIS A 60 -1.72 -6.54 -8.59
N VAL A 61 -0.89 -6.24 -9.60
CA VAL A 61 -0.92 -6.95 -10.89
C VAL A 61 -0.63 -8.45 -10.68
N TYR A 62 0.32 -8.81 -9.83
CA TYR A 62 0.64 -10.21 -9.51
C TYR A 62 -0.50 -10.95 -8.78
N HIS A 63 -1.19 -10.28 -7.87
CA HIS A 63 -2.20 -10.88 -7.00
C HIS A 63 -3.28 -11.66 -7.77
N ARG A 64 -3.58 -12.89 -7.34
CA ARG A 64 -4.54 -13.83 -7.96
C ARG A 64 -4.22 -14.24 -9.41
N GLN A 65 -3.05 -13.88 -9.95
CA GLN A 65 -2.54 -14.32 -11.26
C GLN A 65 -3.56 -14.20 -12.42
N ARG A 66 -4.43 -13.19 -12.34
CA ARG A 66 -5.37 -12.81 -13.41
C ARG A 66 -4.98 -11.46 -13.98
N ALA A 67 -5.17 -11.29 -15.28
CA ALA A 67 -4.94 -10.02 -15.94
C ALA A 67 -5.95 -8.96 -15.44
N LYS A 68 -5.49 -7.71 -15.31
CA LYS A 68 -6.26 -6.60 -14.71
C LYS A 68 -6.23 -5.36 -15.58
N LYS A 69 -7.31 -4.58 -15.57
CA LYS A 69 -7.37 -3.29 -16.26
C LYS A 69 -6.83 -2.18 -15.36
N LEU A 70 -6.36 -1.08 -15.96
CA LEU A 70 -5.94 0.12 -15.23
C LEU A 70 -7.00 0.58 -14.21
N ALA A 71 -8.27 0.65 -14.62
CA ALA A 71 -9.37 1.08 -13.75
C ALA A 71 -9.55 0.16 -12.53
N ASP A 72 -9.46 -1.16 -12.70
CA ASP A 72 -9.58 -2.13 -11.60
C ASP A 72 -8.43 -1.98 -10.59
N ILE A 73 -7.22 -1.68 -11.09
CA ILE A 73 -6.03 -1.46 -10.28
C ILE A 73 -6.19 -0.17 -9.46
N CYS A 74 -6.56 0.94 -10.10
CA CYS A 74 -6.84 2.22 -9.43
C CYS A 74 -7.91 2.05 -8.34
N PHE A 75 -9.03 1.40 -8.68
CA PHE A 75 -10.12 1.16 -7.75
C PHE A 75 -9.68 0.34 -6.53
N THR A 76 -8.93 -0.75 -6.74
CA THR A 76 -8.53 -1.62 -5.62
C THR A 76 -7.48 -0.99 -4.73
N LEU A 77 -6.58 -0.16 -5.29
CA LEU A 77 -5.56 0.55 -4.53
C LEU A 77 -6.05 1.87 -3.91
N ASN A 78 -7.32 2.23 -4.12
CA ASN A 78 -7.89 3.53 -3.73
C ASN A 78 -7.06 4.72 -4.26
N ILE A 79 -6.65 4.66 -5.53
CA ILE A 79 -5.86 5.72 -6.19
C ILE A 79 -6.75 6.43 -7.21
N GLU A 80 -7.01 7.72 -6.98
CA GLU A 80 -7.82 8.55 -7.88
C GLU A 80 -7.06 8.99 -9.14
N ASP A 81 -5.78 9.35 -8.99
CA ASP A 81 -4.96 9.78 -10.12
C ASP A 81 -4.54 8.57 -10.99
N THR A 82 -5.26 8.36 -12.08
CA THR A 82 -4.98 7.28 -13.02
C THR A 82 -3.62 7.42 -13.72
N HIS A 83 -3.06 8.63 -13.80
CA HIS A 83 -1.78 8.85 -14.49
C HIS A 83 -0.62 8.22 -13.73
N ILE A 84 -0.62 8.26 -12.39
CA ILE A 84 0.46 7.65 -11.60
C ILE A 84 0.46 6.12 -11.71
N VAL A 85 -0.72 5.48 -11.74
CA VAL A 85 -0.83 4.03 -11.94
C VAL A 85 -0.43 3.65 -13.36
N ASN A 86 -0.84 4.43 -14.36
CA ASN A 86 -0.43 4.20 -15.75
C ASN A 86 1.09 4.35 -15.92
N TYR A 87 1.71 5.33 -15.26
CA TYR A 87 3.16 5.51 -15.28
C TYR A 87 3.89 4.31 -14.68
N ALA A 88 3.41 3.81 -13.52
CA ALA A 88 3.94 2.62 -12.88
C ALA A 88 3.84 1.40 -13.81
N LEU A 89 2.68 1.17 -14.44
CA LEU A 89 2.48 0.07 -15.38
C LEU A 89 3.42 0.17 -16.59
N LYS A 90 3.57 1.36 -17.19
CA LYS A 90 4.50 1.59 -18.30
C LYS A 90 5.95 1.41 -17.90
N LYS A 91 6.32 1.76 -16.67
CA LYS A 91 7.66 1.54 -16.15
C LYS A 91 7.94 0.04 -15.97
N LEU A 92 7.04 -0.69 -15.32
CA LEU A 92 7.15 -2.14 -15.11
C LEU A 92 7.15 -2.92 -16.43
N ASP A 93 6.37 -2.48 -17.42
CA ASP A 93 6.34 -3.02 -18.79
C ASP A 93 7.69 -2.81 -19.51
N ARG A 94 8.25 -1.60 -19.44
CA ARG A 94 9.60 -1.31 -19.98
C ARG A 94 10.70 -2.13 -19.32
N MET A 95 10.55 -2.46 -18.04
CA MET A 95 11.48 -3.34 -17.30
C MET A 95 11.25 -4.83 -17.57
N GLY A 96 10.23 -5.20 -18.36
CA GLY A 96 9.90 -6.60 -18.66
C GLY A 96 9.27 -7.38 -17.50
N MET A 97 8.82 -6.70 -16.44
CA MET A 97 8.23 -7.33 -15.25
C MET A 97 6.72 -7.53 -15.37
N VAL A 98 6.08 -6.68 -16.16
CA VAL A 98 4.65 -6.72 -16.47
C VAL A 98 4.51 -6.72 -17.99
N ARG A 99 3.41 -7.25 -18.52
CA ARG A 99 3.04 -7.14 -19.92
C ARG A 99 1.63 -6.60 -20.03
N GLY A 100 1.45 -5.60 -20.89
CA GLY A 100 0.13 -5.11 -21.30
C GLY A 100 -0.32 -5.76 -22.60
N GLU A 101 -1.47 -6.43 -22.59
CA GLU A 101 -2.10 -7.03 -23.76
C GLU A 101 -3.39 -6.27 -24.11
N ARG A 102 -3.52 -5.87 -25.37
CA ARG A 102 -4.71 -5.16 -25.83
C ARG A 102 -5.80 -6.16 -26.17
N ASN A 103 -6.97 -5.99 -25.57
CA ASN A 103 -8.17 -6.74 -25.89
C ASN A 103 -9.29 -5.74 -26.22
N GLY A 104 -9.55 -5.57 -27.52
CA GLY A 104 -10.46 -4.55 -28.03
C GLY A 104 -9.99 -3.12 -27.70
N LYS A 105 -10.82 -2.38 -26.95
CA LYS A 105 -10.54 -0.99 -26.54
C LYS A 105 -9.73 -0.89 -25.25
N GLU A 106 -9.49 -2.00 -24.57
CA GLU A 106 -8.89 -2.01 -23.23
C GLU A 106 -7.53 -2.71 -23.24
N VAL A 107 -6.70 -2.37 -22.26
CA VAL A 107 -5.40 -3.02 -22.02
C VAL A 107 -5.48 -3.77 -20.70
N PHE A 108 -5.08 -5.03 -20.73
CA PHE A 108 -5.02 -5.92 -19.60
C PHE A 108 -3.56 -6.18 -19.23
N TYR A 109 -3.21 -6.01 -17.97
CA TYR A 109 -1.87 -6.17 -17.46
C TYR A 109 -1.72 -7.47 -16.68
N SER A 110 -0.66 -8.22 -16.97
CA SER A 110 -0.27 -9.45 -16.27
C SER A 110 1.22 -9.41 -15.92
N VAL A 111 1.63 -10.16 -14.90
CA VAL A 111 3.05 -10.29 -14.53
C VAL A 111 3.72 -11.33 -15.42
N THR A 112 4.94 -11.02 -15.87
CA THR A 112 5.78 -11.96 -16.65
C THR A 112 6.40 -13.04 -15.75
N PRO A 113 6.92 -14.15 -16.30
CA PRO A 113 7.66 -15.13 -15.50
C PRO A 113 8.82 -14.51 -14.72
N GLU A 114 9.54 -13.56 -15.32
CA GLU A 114 10.64 -12.83 -14.69
C GLU A 114 10.13 -11.96 -13.53
N GLY A 115 9.03 -11.23 -13.75
CA GLY A 115 8.42 -10.44 -12.68
C GLY A 115 7.90 -11.30 -11.52
N ALA A 116 7.34 -12.47 -11.82
CA ALA A 116 6.89 -13.41 -10.80
C ALA A 116 8.06 -13.92 -9.94
N ALA A 117 9.23 -14.15 -10.53
CA ALA A 117 10.44 -14.53 -9.81
C ALA A 117 10.91 -13.43 -8.83
N ILE A 118 10.86 -12.15 -9.26
CA ILE A 118 11.16 -11.01 -8.38
C ILE A 118 10.17 -10.95 -7.20
N ILE A 119 8.86 -11.07 -7.46
CA ILE A 119 7.84 -11.04 -6.39
C ILE A 119 8.02 -12.21 -5.41
N LYS A 120 8.41 -13.39 -5.90
CA LYS A 120 8.71 -14.53 -5.03
C LYS A 120 9.91 -14.23 -4.13
N ARG A 121 11.00 -13.71 -4.69
CA ARG A 121 12.20 -13.31 -3.93
C ARG A 121 11.90 -12.20 -2.93
N TYR A 122 11.04 -11.25 -3.29
CA TYR A 122 10.53 -10.25 -2.34
C TYR A 122 9.86 -10.91 -1.13
N GLY A 123 9.03 -11.94 -1.37
CA GLY A 123 8.40 -12.72 -0.30
C GLY A 123 9.41 -13.38 0.63
N GLU A 124 10.47 -13.98 0.07
CA GLU A 124 11.56 -14.63 0.83
C GLU A 124 12.32 -13.61 1.70
N ILE A 125 12.64 -12.44 1.18
CA ILE A 125 13.33 -11.37 1.92
C ILE A 125 12.42 -10.79 3.01
N ARG A 126 11.14 -10.57 2.69
CA ARG A 126 10.15 -10.15 3.68
C ARG A 126 10.06 -11.16 4.82
N GLU A 127 10.13 -12.44 4.51
CA GLU A 127 10.07 -13.50 5.53
C GLU A 127 11.24 -13.38 6.51
N GLN A 128 12.45 -13.23 5.96
CA GLN A 128 13.69 -13.15 6.72
C GLN A 128 13.81 -11.86 7.55
N CYS A 129 13.42 -10.71 6.99
CA CYS A 129 13.68 -9.40 7.58
C CYS A 129 12.54 -8.86 8.45
N LEU A 130 11.30 -9.27 8.22
CA LEU A 130 10.14 -8.68 8.89
C LEU A 130 9.32 -9.71 9.67
N THR A 131 8.93 -10.84 9.06
CA THR A 131 7.98 -11.77 9.70
C THR A 131 8.62 -12.70 10.71
N THR A 132 9.89 -13.09 10.51
CA THR A 132 10.62 -13.92 11.48
C THR A 132 10.75 -13.24 12.86
N GLY A 133 10.74 -11.89 12.89
CA GLY A 133 10.69 -11.10 14.14
C GLY A 133 9.29 -10.85 14.70
N LEU A 134 8.23 -11.16 13.93
CA LEU A 134 6.80 -11.00 14.27
C LEU A 134 6.14 -12.33 14.67
N THR A 135 6.93 -13.38 14.92
CA THR A 135 6.44 -14.69 15.36
C THR A 135 6.87 -14.91 16.81
N ALA A 136 6.31 -14.14 17.74
CA ALA A 136 6.33 -14.52 19.15
C ALA A 136 5.42 -15.75 19.37
N PRO A 137 5.70 -16.61 20.36
CA PRO A 137 5.07 -17.93 20.49
C PRO A 137 3.57 -17.95 20.81
N ASN A 138 2.90 -16.79 20.88
CA ASN A 138 1.70 -16.62 21.70
C ASN A 138 0.40 -16.40 20.92
N GLY A 139 0.40 -16.44 19.57
CA GLY A 139 -0.82 -16.29 18.75
C GLY A 139 -1.48 -14.91 18.73
N GLY A 140 -1.27 -14.07 19.76
CA GLY A 140 -1.85 -12.73 19.89
C GLY A 140 -1.39 -11.72 18.84
N GLU A 141 -0.20 -11.89 18.26
CA GLU A 141 0.32 -11.00 17.21
C GLU A 141 -0.45 -11.14 15.89
N LEU A 142 -0.95 -12.35 15.60
CA LEU A 142 -1.77 -12.61 14.41
C LEU A 142 -3.17 -12.01 14.56
N GLU A 143 -3.76 -12.09 15.76
CA GLU A 143 -5.04 -11.45 16.08
C GLU A 143 -4.93 -9.93 16.05
N PHE A 144 -3.89 -9.36 16.66
CA PHE A 144 -3.59 -7.93 16.60
C PHE A 144 -3.45 -7.45 15.16
N SER A 145 -2.68 -8.16 14.33
CA SER A 145 -2.49 -7.80 12.91
C SER A 145 -3.80 -7.79 12.13
N ARG A 146 -4.69 -8.77 12.38
CA ARG A 146 -6.00 -8.85 11.74
C ARG A 146 -6.91 -7.70 12.19
N GLN A 147 -6.93 -7.41 13.48
CA GLN A 147 -7.73 -6.32 14.04
C GLN A 147 -7.25 -4.97 13.51
N LEU A 148 -5.94 -4.72 13.53
CA LEU A 148 -5.34 -3.51 12.97
C LEU A 148 -5.68 -3.36 11.48
N ALA A 149 -5.59 -4.43 10.69
CA ALA A 149 -5.96 -4.39 9.28
C ALA A 149 -7.44 -4.06 9.06
N HIS A 150 -8.35 -4.54 9.93
CA HIS A 150 -9.76 -4.18 9.88
C HIS A 150 -9.96 -2.70 10.21
N THR A 151 -9.31 -2.20 11.26
CA THR A 151 -9.37 -0.79 11.67
C THR A 151 -8.85 0.15 10.58
N LEU A 152 -7.72 -0.17 9.95
CA LEU A 152 -7.17 0.62 8.84
C LEU A 152 -8.13 0.71 7.65
N ARG A 153 -8.83 -0.38 7.30
CA ARG A 153 -9.85 -0.35 6.24
C ARG A 153 -11.05 0.51 6.60
N ALA A 154 -11.51 0.43 7.86
CA ALA A 154 -12.60 1.27 8.34
C ALA A 154 -12.23 2.76 8.32
N LEU A 155 -11.01 3.10 8.77
CA LEU A 155 -10.48 4.46 8.72
C LEU A 155 -10.36 4.99 7.29
N SER A 156 -9.87 4.18 6.34
CA SER A 156 -9.83 4.56 4.92
C SER A 156 -11.21 4.98 4.41
N GLY A 157 -12.25 4.18 4.69
CA GLY A 157 -13.61 4.50 4.25
C GLY A 157 -14.20 5.75 4.92
N LEU A 158 -13.80 6.05 6.17
CA LEU A 158 -14.18 7.27 6.87
C LEU A 158 -13.52 8.51 6.21
N TYR A 159 -12.22 8.44 5.91
CA TYR A 159 -11.51 9.52 5.24
C TYR A 159 -12.05 9.78 3.82
N ASP A 160 -12.39 8.73 3.06
CA ASP A 160 -13.01 8.89 1.73
C ASP A 160 -14.34 9.66 1.81
N GLN A 161 -15.15 9.39 2.86
CA GLN A 161 -16.41 10.11 3.09
C GLN A 161 -16.14 11.56 3.49
N ALA A 162 -15.20 11.79 4.41
CA ALA A 162 -14.83 13.13 4.86
C ALA A 162 -14.29 13.98 3.70
N ALA A 163 -13.45 13.42 2.83
CA ALA A 163 -12.90 14.10 1.65
C ALA A 163 -14.00 14.52 0.68
N ARG A 164 -14.97 13.64 0.40
CA ARG A 164 -16.14 13.98 -0.44
C ARG A 164 -16.98 15.10 0.15
N ALA A 165 -17.23 15.05 1.46
CA ALA A 165 -17.98 16.09 2.15
C ALA A 165 -17.24 17.45 2.07
N ALA A 166 -15.92 17.44 2.26
CA ALA A 166 -15.10 18.65 2.17
C ALA A 166 -15.13 19.30 0.78
N THR A 167 -15.15 18.52 -0.31
CA THR A 167 -15.26 19.04 -1.68
C THR A 167 -16.62 19.70 -1.97
N SER A 168 -17.65 19.41 -1.16
CA SER A 168 -19.00 19.98 -1.31
C SER A 168 -19.25 21.26 -0.49
N LEU A 169 -18.26 21.71 0.28
CA LEU A 169 -18.26 22.97 1.03
C LEU A 169 -17.85 24.14 0.14
#